data_AF-A0A2K7SYV5-F1
#
_entry.id   AF-A0A2K7SYV5-F1
#
_cell.length_a   1.000
_cell.length_b   1.000
_cell.length_c   1.000
_cell.angle_alpha   90.00
_cell.angle_beta   90.00
_cell.angle_gamma   90.00
#
_symmetry.space_group_name_H-M   'P 1'
#
loop_
_entity.id
_entity.type
_entity.pdbx_description
1 polymer ?
#
loop_
_entity_poly.entity_id
_entity_poly.type
_entity_poly.pdbx_seq_one_letter_code
_entity_poly.pdbx_strand_id
1 'polypeptide(L)'
;MENSNQSQQPTFLSKGWKYFVIVGVIISLMGIGAMSLPVLAGVTISTIVGAVLLFSGLVQAYHTFSINVWKEKLWYVLSAVLYIVGGLFILFKPLAGLVTITMLMVIVMILNGLTRVFFGLSNRSLPSSNVIVFSGVISVLIGGYFFMLLDDPAFSTTLLGTFVGISLLIEGISFIFMGMQMKKLS
;
A
#
# COMPACT_ATOMS: atom_id res chain seq x y z
N MET A 1 16.41 -8.16 -55.97
CA MET A 1 15.04 -7.97 -55.44
C MET A 1 15.11 -8.30 -53.94
N GLU A 2 15.89 -7.54 -53.18
CA GLU A 2 15.52 -6.28 -52.50
C GLU A 2 14.86 -6.54 -51.13
N ASN A 3 15.72 -6.42 -50.11
CA ASN A 3 15.41 -6.24 -48.70
C ASN A 3 14.36 -5.15 -48.50
N SER A 4 13.28 -5.43 -47.75
CA SER A 4 12.39 -4.35 -47.27
C SER A 4 11.56 -4.61 -46.00
N ASN A 5 11.69 -5.75 -45.30
CA ASN A 5 10.81 -6.05 -44.15
C ASN A 5 11.53 -6.24 -42.80
N GLN A 6 12.59 -5.47 -42.52
CA GLN A 6 13.27 -5.48 -41.20
C GLN A 6 13.21 -4.15 -40.43
N SER A 7 12.43 -3.15 -40.86
CA SER A 7 12.52 -1.79 -40.32
C SER A 7 11.26 -1.27 -39.61
N GLN A 8 10.63 -2.07 -38.74
CA GLN A 8 9.67 -1.54 -37.75
C GLN A 8 9.78 -2.25 -36.39
N GLN A 9 11.00 -2.33 -35.83
CA GLN A 9 11.17 -2.45 -34.38
C GLN A 9 10.83 -1.09 -33.78
N PRO A 10 9.75 -0.95 -33.01
CA PRO A 10 9.24 0.35 -32.65
C PRO A 10 10.14 1.03 -31.61
N THR A 11 10.38 2.32 -31.81
CA THR A 11 11.09 3.27 -30.94
C THR A 11 10.48 3.44 -29.52
N PHE A 12 9.53 2.59 -29.12
CA PHE A 12 8.89 2.62 -27.80
C PHE A 12 9.80 2.11 -26.66
N LEU A 13 10.79 1.25 -26.95
CA LEU A 13 11.68 0.69 -25.93
C LEU A 13 12.76 1.68 -25.45
N SER A 14 13.33 2.50 -26.34
CA SER A 14 14.43 3.42 -25.96
C SER A 14 13.96 4.62 -25.13
N LYS A 15 12.69 5.02 -25.28
CA LYS A 15 12.08 6.12 -24.50
C LYS A 15 11.46 5.63 -23.19
N GLY A 16 10.99 4.38 -23.15
CA GLY A 16 10.39 3.75 -21.96
C GLY A 16 11.36 3.68 -20.79
N TRP A 17 12.64 3.39 -21.04
CA TRP A 17 13.64 3.37 -19.97
C TRP A 17 13.75 4.71 -19.22
N LYS A 18 13.90 5.83 -19.95
CA LYS A 18 14.07 7.15 -19.34
C LYS A 18 12.89 7.51 -18.44
N TYR A 19 11.67 7.16 -18.86
CA TYR A 19 10.47 7.36 -18.05
C TYR A 19 10.55 6.62 -16.71
N PHE A 20 10.92 5.33 -16.72
CA PHE A 20 11.08 4.55 -15.49
C PHE A 20 12.11 5.12 -14.52
N VAL A 21 13.25 5.60 -15.04
CA VAL A 21 14.26 6.23 -14.19
C VAL A 21 13.77 7.55 -13.61
N ILE A 22 13.14 8.40 -14.42
CA ILE A 22 12.61 9.69 -13.95
C ILE A 22 11.55 9.47 -12.87
N VAL A 23 10.58 8.57 -13.12
CA VAL A 23 9.54 8.21 -12.15
C VAL A 23 10.18 7.66 -10.88
N GLY A 24 11.16 6.75 -11.01
CA GLY A 24 11.85 6.18 -9.86
C GLY A 24 12.59 7.23 -9.02
N VAL A 25 13.29 8.18 -9.65
CA VAL A 25 13.96 9.29 -8.94
C VAL A 25 12.94 10.17 -8.21
N ILE A 26 11.84 10.54 -8.85
CA ILE A 26 10.78 11.36 -8.23
C ILE A 26 10.21 10.63 -7.01
N ILE A 27 9.84 9.35 -7.17
CA ILE A 27 9.28 8.54 -6.08
C ILE A 27 10.29 8.38 -4.94
N SER A 28 11.57 8.15 -5.23
CA SER A 28 12.61 8.09 -4.21
C SER A 28 12.72 9.41 -3.44
N LEU A 29 12.71 10.56 -4.13
CA LEU A 29 12.75 11.86 -3.44
C LEU A 29 11.49 12.08 -2.57
N MET A 30 10.32 11.65 -3.03
CA MET A 30 9.10 11.67 -2.22
C MET A 30 9.22 10.77 -0.99
N GLY A 31 9.87 9.60 -1.11
CA GLY A 31 10.17 8.71 0.02
C GLY A 31 11.09 9.37 1.06
N ILE A 32 12.17 10.04 0.62
CA ILE A 32 13.05 10.81 1.53
C ILE A 32 12.25 11.93 2.22
N GLY A 33 11.42 12.65 1.48
CA GLY A 33 10.56 13.70 2.03
C GLY A 33 9.58 13.17 3.08
N ALA A 34 8.94 12.03 2.80
CA ALA A 34 8.02 11.37 3.73
C ALA A 34 8.72 10.90 5.02
N MET A 35 9.96 10.39 4.92
CA MET A 35 10.76 10.02 6.10
C MET A 35 11.24 11.24 6.89
N SER A 36 11.47 12.36 6.23
CA SER A 36 11.90 13.61 6.88
C SER A 36 10.75 14.27 7.65
N LEU A 37 9.52 14.13 7.16
CA LEU A 37 8.30 14.68 7.77
C LEU A 37 7.22 13.59 7.92
N PRO A 38 7.43 12.57 8.78
CA PRO A 38 6.59 11.38 8.84
C PRO A 38 5.16 11.69 9.28
N VAL A 39 4.96 12.64 10.21
CA VAL A 39 3.61 13.02 10.65
C VAL A 39 2.82 13.65 9.51
N LEU A 40 3.43 14.54 8.73
CA LEU A 40 2.78 15.18 7.59
C LEU A 40 2.42 14.17 6.49
N ALA A 41 3.34 13.25 6.20
CA ALA A 41 3.09 12.14 5.28
C ALA A 41 1.92 11.28 5.76
N GLY A 42 1.93 10.87 7.03
CA GLY A 42 0.87 10.09 7.65
C GLY A 42 -0.51 10.78 7.58
N VAL A 43 -0.58 12.06 7.93
CA VAL A 43 -1.82 12.87 7.84
C VAL A 43 -2.32 12.94 6.39
N THR A 44 -1.41 13.12 5.42
CA THR A 44 -1.77 13.15 4.00
C THR A 44 -2.36 11.82 3.55
N ILE A 45 -1.70 10.70 3.89
CA ILE A 45 -2.20 9.34 3.60
C ILE A 45 -3.56 9.13 4.25
N SER A 46 -3.71 9.51 5.52
CA SER A 46 -4.98 9.39 6.23
C SER A 46 -6.09 10.16 5.55
N THR A 47 -5.82 11.39 5.11
CA THR A 47 -6.79 12.23 4.40
C THR A 47 -7.20 11.60 3.06
N ILE A 48 -6.24 11.05 2.31
CA ILE A 48 -6.52 10.31 1.06
C ILE A 48 -7.41 9.10 1.35
N VAL A 49 -7.08 8.30 2.36
CA VAL A 49 -7.91 7.14 2.76
C VAL A 49 -9.31 7.58 3.16
N GLY A 50 -9.46 8.65 3.95
CA GLY A 50 -10.76 9.20 4.34
C GLY A 50 -11.60 9.64 3.13
N ALA A 51 -10.97 10.31 2.15
CA ALA A 51 -11.63 10.72 0.92
C ALA A 51 -12.07 9.52 0.06
N VAL A 52 -11.22 8.48 -0.05
CA VAL A 52 -11.56 7.25 -0.76
C VAL A 52 -12.70 6.50 -0.07
N LEU A 53 -12.71 6.42 1.26
CA LEU A 53 -13.80 5.80 2.02
C LEU A 53 -15.12 6.55 1.82
N LEU A 54 -15.09 7.89 1.89
CA LEU A 54 -16.25 8.74 1.60
C LEU A 54 -16.79 8.45 0.19
N PHE A 55 -15.93 8.53 -0.82
CA PHE A 55 -16.32 8.32 -2.21
C PHE A 55 -16.90 6.92 -2.42
N SER A 56 -16.25 5.89 -1.88
CA SER A 56 -16.73 4.51 -1.95
C SER A 56 -18.09 4.35 -1.28
N GLY A 57 -18.31 5.00 -0.13
CA GLY A 57 -19.59 4.99 0.57
C GLY A 57 -20.71 5.67 -0.22
N LEU A 58 -20.42 6.80 -0.89
CA LEU A 58 -21.37 7.48 -1.77
C LEU A 58 -21.76 6.62 -2.98
N VAL A 59 -20.79 5.96 -3.60
CA VAL A 59 -21.05 5.03 -4.71
C VAL A 59 -21.92 3.86 -4.26
N GLN A 60 -21.63 3.27 -3.09
CA GLN A 60 -22.44 2.19 -2.51
C GLN A 60 -23.86 2.66 -2.16
N ALA A 61 -24.01 3.87 -1.60
CA ALA A 61 -25.30 4.46 -1.30
C ALA A 61 -26.14 4.65 -2.58
N TYR A 62 -25.52 5.12 -3.67
CA TYR A 62 -26.19 5.23 -4.97
C TYR A 62 -26.64 3.87 -5.51
N HIS A 63 -25.76 2.86 -5.46
CA HIS A 63 -26.07 1.52 -5.97
C HIS A 63 -27.19 0.82 -5.17
N THR A 64 -27.33 1.15 -3.88
CA THR A 64 -28.35 0.57 -2.99
C THR A 64 -29.78 0.84 -3.48
N PHE A 65 -30.02 1.95 -4.19
CA PHE A 65 -31.33 2.25 -4.78
C PHE A 65 -31.72 1.30 -5.91
N SER A 66 -30.76 0.61 -6.53
CA SER A 66 -31.00 -0.35 -7.62
C SER A 66 -31.23 -1.78 -7.13
N ILE A 67 -31.18 -2.05 -5.82
CA ILE A 67 -31.31 -3.40 -5.25
C ILE A 67 -32.76 -3.65 -4.82
N ASN A 68 -33.40 -4.63 -5.46
CA ASN A 68 -34.80 -5.00 -5.18
C ASN A 68 -34.95 -6.00 -4.02
N VAL A 69 -33.87 -6.70 -3.63
CA VAL A 69 -33.90 -7.72 -2.56
C VAL A 69 -33.59 -7.08 -1.20
N TRP A 70 -34.56 -7.12 -0.28
CA TRP A 70 -34.48 -6.41 1.01
C TRP A 70 -33.33 -6.88 1.92
N LYS A 71 -33.03 -8.19 1.93
CA LYS A 71 -31.97 -8.79 2.75
C LYS A 71 -30.56 -8.35 2.30
N GLU A 72 -30.33 -8.26 1.00
CA GLU A 72 -29.06 -7.80 0.43
C GLU A 72 -28.92 -6.29 0.61
N LYS A 73 -30.00 -5.55 0.37
CA LYS A 73 -30.06 -4.10 0.55
C LYS A 73 -29.60 -3.67 1.94
N LEU A 74 -29.99 -4.37 3.01
CA LEU A 74 -29.61 -4.03 4.39
C LEU A 74 -28.08 -4.05 4.61
N TRP A 75 -27.38 -5.04 4.05
CA TRP A 75 -25.92 -5.14 4.13
C TRP A 75 -25.23 -4.00 3.37
N TYR A 76 -25.74 -3.66 2.18
CA TYR A 76 -25.21 -2.54 1.40
C TYR A 76 -25.44 -1.18 2.07
N VAL A 77 -26.62 -0.95 2.67
CA VAL A 77 -26.91 0.26 3.44
C VAL A 77 -25.95 0.36 4.62
N LEU A 78 -25.81 -0.70 5.40
CA LEU A 78 -24.94 -0.71 6.58
C LEU A 78 -23.48 -0.43 6.20
N SER A 79 -23.00 -1.06 5.12
CA SER A 79 -21.67 -0.79 4.56
C SER A 79 -21.56 0.68 4.13
N ALA A 80 -22.46 1.18 3.29
CA ALA A 80 -22.42 2.57 2.82
C ALA A 80 -22.37 3.58 3.98
N VAL A 81 -23.19 3.38 5.02
CA VAL A 81 -23.17 4.21 6.23
C VAL A 81 -21.81 4.14 6.92
N LEU A 82 -21.25 2.95 7.10
CA LEU A 82 -19.96 2.77 7.76
C LEU A 82 -18.81 3.46 7.00
N TYR A 83 -18.81 3.34 5.67
CA TYR A 83 -17.83 4.00 4.79
C TYR A 83 -17.96 5.52 4.82
N ILE A 84 -19.18 6.06 4.75
CA ILE A 84 -19.43 7.51 4.80
C ILE A 84 -19.04 8.06 6.16
N VAL A 85 -19.50 7.45 7.27
CA VAL A 85 -19.21 7.92 8.62
C VAL A 85 -17.72 7.82 8.93
N GLY A 86 -17.07 6.71 8.58
CA GLY A 86 -15.63 6.52 8.74
C GLY A 86 -14.83 7.53 7.91
N GLY A 87 -15.23 7.76 6.65
CA GLY A 87 -14.63 8.76 5.77
C GLY A 87 -14.74 10.18 6.33
N LEU A 88 -15.94 10.61 6.75
CA LEU A 88 -16.15 11.90 7.40
C LEU A 88 -15.30 12.04 8.66
N PHE A 89 -15.30 11.02 9.53
CA PHE A 89 -14.55 11.03 10.78
C PHE A 89 -13.06 11.28 10.55
N ILE A 90 -12.47 10.57 9.59
CA ILE A 90 -11.05 10.75 9.23
C ILE A 90 -10.81 12.14 8.64
N LEU A 91 -11.68 12.63 7.76
CA LEU A 91 -11.51 13.95 7.13
C LEU A 91 -11.62 15.11 8.14
N PHE A 92 -12.50 15.01 9.15
CA PHE A 92 -12.62 16.02 10.19
C PHE A 92 -11.52 15.92 11.26
N LYS A 93 -11.01 14.72 11.53
CA LYS A 93 -9.93 14.47 12.49
C LYS A 93 -8.84 13.59 11.89
N PRO A 94 -8.00 14.14 10.99
CA PRO A 94 -7.01 13.35 10.28
C PRO A 94 -5.92 12.77 11.19
N LEU A 95 -5.62 13.41 12.32
CA LEU A 95 -4.71 12.84 13.32
C LEU A 95 -5.29 11.56 13.96
N ALA A 96 -6.59 11.55 14.27
CA ALA A 96 -7.23 10.35 14.79
C ALA A 96 -7.26 9.25 13.72
N GLY A 97 -7.60 9.63 12.47
CA GLY A 97 -7.55 8.71 11.33
C GLY A 97 -6.17 8.12 11.08
N LEU A 98 -5.10 8.92 11.22
CA LEU A 98 -3.71 8.47 11.12
C LEU A 98 -3.41 7.37 12.14
N VAL A 99 -3.75 7.58 13.42
CA VAL A 99 -3.53 6.60 14.47
C VAL A 99 -4.34 5.32 14.21
N THR A 100 -5.60 5.46 13.79
CA THR A 100 -6.45 4.31 13.42
C THR A 100 -5.85 3.50 12.26
N ILE A 101 -5.39 4.16 11.19
CA ILE A 101 -4.77 3.50 10.04
C ILE A 101 -3.44 2.85 10.45
N THR A 102 -2.66 3.49 11.33
CA THR A 102 -1.42 2.91 11.88
C THR A 102 -1.70 1.63 12.67
N MET A 103 -2.74 1.63 13.51
CA MET A 103 -3.16 0.44 14.24
C MET A 103 -3.58 -0.68 13.28
N LEU A 104 -4.39 -0.37 12.26
CA LEU A 104 -4.77 -1.34 11.23
C LEU A 104 -3.54 -1.87 10.48
N MET A 105 -2.58 -1.03 10.13
CA MET A 105 -1.32 -1.42 9.51
C MET A 105 -0.58 -2.45 10.37
N VAL A 106 -0.43 -2.20 11.67
CA VAL A 106 0.22 -3.12 12.61
C VAL A 106 -0.53 -4.45 12.70
N ILE A 107 -1.86 -4.41 12.83
CA ILE A 107 -2.70 -5.62 12.85
C ILE A 107 -2.51 -6.44 11.56
N VAL A 108 -2.59 -5.80 10.39
CA VAL A 108 -2.37 -6.45 9.10
C VAL A 108 -0.96 -7.03 8.99
N MET A 109 0.05 -6.35 9.53
CA MET A 109 1.43 -6.86 9.56
C MET A 109 1.56 -8.14 10.38
N ILE A 110 0.89 -8.20 11.55
CA ILE A 110 0.80 -9.40 12.38
C ILE A 110 0.08 -10.53 11.65
N LEU A 111 -1.10 -10.25 11.08
CA LEU A 111 -1.89 -11.23 10.34
C LEU A 111 -1.11 -11.80 9.14
N ASN A 112 -0.47 -10.94 8.33
CA ASN A 112 0.39 -11.37 7.23
C ASN A 112 1.60 -12.19 7.71
N GLY A 113 2.14 -11.85 8.88
CA GLY A 113 3.16 -12.68 9.55
C GLY A 113 2.63 -14.07 9.89
N LEU A 114 1.48 -14.16 10.56
CA LEU A 114 0.80 -15.42 10.89
C LEU A 114 0.53 -16.26 9.64
N THR A 115 -0.05 -15.66 8.59
CA THR A 115 -0.35 -16.36 7.34
C THR A 115 0.92 -16.96 6.73
N ARG A 116 2.05 -16.25 6.73
CA ARG A 116 3.33 -16.79 6.26
C ARG A 116 3.85 -17.94 7.11
N VAL A 117 3.70 -17.86 8.43
CA VAL A 117 4.06 -18.96 9.33
C VAL A 117 3.20 -20.20 9.03
N PHE A 118 1.87 -20.05 8.98
CA PHE A 118 0.96 -21.16 8.68
C PHE A 118 1.22 -21.77 7.30
N PHE A 119 1.39 -20.92 6.28
CA PHE A 119 1.70 -21.37 4.92
C PHE A 119 3.03 -22.10 4.85
N GLY A 120 4.09 -21.56 5.45
CA GLY A 120 5.40 -22.19 5.48
C GLY A 120 5.39 -23.55 6.19
N LEU A 121 4.66 -23.67 7.31
CA LEU A 121 4.51 -24.92 8.04
C LEU A 121 3.67 -25.97 7.28
N SER A 122 2.62 -25.53 6.58
CA SER A 122 1.76 -26.41 5.78
C SER A 122 2.48 -26.92 4.52
N ASN A 123 3.29 -26.07 3.88
CA ASN A 123 3.98 -26.36 2.63
C ASN A 123 5.48 -26.67 2.85
N ARG A 124 5.76 -27.58 3.79
CA ARG A 124 7.14 -27.93 4.20
C ARG A 124 7.99 -28.59 3.12
N SER A 125 7.37 -29.07 2.04
CA SER A 125 8.05 -29.63 0.87
C SER A 125 8.70 -28.58 -0.05
N LEU A 126 8.44 -27.30 0.17
CA LEU A 126 9.06 -26.23 -0.61
C LEU A 126 10.51 -25.98 -0.12
N PRO A 127 11.50 -25.84 -1.02
CA PRO A 127 12.89 -25.56 -0.65
C PRO A 127 13.07 -24.30 0.20
N SER A 128 12.17 -23.32 0.06
CA SER A 128 12.19 -22.03 0.76
C SER A 128 11.26 -21.97 1.98
N SER A 129 10.59 -23.07 2.35
CA SER A 129 9.61 -23.10 3.46
C SER A 129 10.20 -22.55 4.76
N ASN A 130 11.41 -22.96 5.14
CA ASN A 130 12.05 -22.49 6.37
C ASN A 130 12.31 -20.97 6.38
N VAL A 131 12.66 -20.40 5.23
CA VAL A 131 12.87 -18.95 5.08
C VAL A 131 11.55 -18.20 5.19
N ILE A 132 10.48 -18.75 4.60
CA ILE A 132 9.13 -18.16 4.69
C ILE A 132 8.66 -18.15 6.14
N VAL A 133 8.78 -19.27 6.87
CA VAL A 133 8.42 -19.36 8.29
C VAL A 133 9.23 -18.35 9.12
N PHE A 134 10.55 -18.30 8.92
CA PHE A 134 11.42 -17.38 9.66
C PHE A 134 11.01 -15.91 9.43
N SER A 135 10.76 -15.52 8.18
CA SER A 135 10.29 -14.18 7.84
C SER A 135 8.92 -13.87 8.45
N GLY A 136 8.03 -14.86 8.51
CA GLY A 136 6.72 -14.77 9.15
C GLY A 136 6.87 -14.51 10.65
N VAL A 137 7.65 -15.33 11.35
CA VAL A 137 7.90 -15.19 12.79
C VAL A 137 8.46 -13.81 13.11
N ILE A 138 9.47 -13.34 12.37
CA ILE A 138 10.04 -11.99 12.55
C ILE A 138 8.96 -10.92 12.39
N SER A 139 8.14 -11.02 11.34
CA SER A 139 7.04 -10.07 11.10
C SER A 139 6.04 -10.03 12.25
N VAL A 140 5.71 -11.18 12.85
CA VAL A 140 4.80 -11.27 13.99
C VAL A 140 5.41 -10.64 15.23
N LEU A 141 6.68 -10.92 15.51
CA LEU A 141 7.38 -10.37 16.66
C LEU A 141 7.51 -8.84 16.57
N ILE A 142 7.91 -8.32 15.41
CA ILE A 142 7.98 -6.87 15.16
C ILE A 142 6.58 -6.24 15.28
N GLY A 143 5.54 -6.89 14.73
CA GLY A 143 4.18 -6.40 14.81
C GLY A 143 3.65 -6.35 16.23
N GLY A 144 3.89 -7.40 17.01
CA GLY A 144 3.55 -7.44 18.44
C GLY A 144 4.29 -6.37 19.23
N TYR A 145 5.57 -6.15 18.94
CA TYR A 145 6.35 -5.07 19.56
C TYR A 145 5.79 -3.68 19.21
N PHE A 146 5.48 -3.43 17.94
CA PHE A 146 4.87 -2.16 17.51
C PHE A 146 3.51 -1.95 18.16
N PHE A 147 2.70 -3.01 18.29
CA PHE A 147 1.40 -2.95 18.94
C PHE A 147 1.51 -2.47 20.40
N MET A 148 2.51 -2.95 21.14
CA MET A 148 2.77 -2.49 22.51
C MET A 148 3.24 -1.03 22.59
N LEU A 149 3.87 -0.51 21.54
CA LEU A 149 4.34 0.86 21.46
C LEU A 149 3.28 1.85 20.95
N LEU A 150 2.11 1.38 20.50
CA LEU A 150 1.07 2.27 19.97
C LEU A 150 0.46 3.21 21.04
N ASP A 151 0.60 2.86 22.33
CA ASP A 151 0.18 3.74 23.43
C ASP A 151 1.00 5.04 23.49
N ASP A 152 2.21 5.07 22.91
CA ASP A 152 3.00 6.28 22.77
C ASP A 152 2.49 7.13 21.57
N PRO A 153 2.01 8.37 21.82
CA PRO A 153 1.56 9.27 20.76
C PRO A 153 2.67 9.60 19.75
N ALA A 154 3.93 9.67 20.19
CA ALA A 154 5.05 9.99 19.30
C ALA A 154 5.30 8.86 18.31
N PHE A 155 5.25 7.61 18.77
CA PHE A 155 5.43 6.44 17.92
C PHE A 155 4.24 6.23 16.97
N SER A 156 3.00 6.25 17.50
CA SER A 156 1.79 5.99 16.72
C SER A 156 1.54 7.00 15.60
N THR A 157 1.95 8.26 15.76
CA THR A 157 1.79 9.30 14.72
C THR A 157 2.90 9.33 13.69
N THR A 158 4.08 8.78 13.99
CA THR A 158 5.23 8.81 13.07
C THR A 158 5.41 7.49 12.31
N LEU A 159 4.91 6.38 12.84
CA LEU A 159 5.13 5.05 12.30
C LEU A 159 4.60 4.89 10.86
N LEU A 160 3.35 5.27 10.59
CA LEU A 160 2.75 5.11 9.26
C LEU A 160 3.52 5.90 8.19
N GLY A 161 3.84 7.16 8.45
CA GLY A 161 4.57 8.00 7.51
C GLY A 161 5.99 7.48 7.24
N THR A 162 6.66 6.97 8.27
CA THR A 162 7.98 6.34 8.12
C THR A 162 7.89 5.07 7.29
N PHE A 163 6.91 4.21 7.56
CA PHE A 163 6.71 2.96 6.85
C PHE A 163 6.42 3.18 5.37
N VAL A 164 5.55 4.16 5.07
CA VAL A 164 5.25 4.56 3.69
C VAL A 164 6.46 5.22 3.02
N GLY A 165 7.21 6.08 3.73
CA GLY A 165 8.42 6.69 3.19
C GLY A 165 9.48 5.66 2.79
N ILE A 166 9.73 4.65 3.63
CA ILE A 166 10.63 3.53 3.32
C ILE A 166 10.10 2.73 2.12
N SER A 167 8.79 2.46 2.08
CA SER A 167 8.17 1.72 0.96
C SER A 167 8.36 2.46 -0.37
N LEU A 168 8.11 3.78 -0.39
CA LEU A 168 8.33 4.64 -1.56
C LEU A 168 9.81 4.68 -1.96
N LEU A 169 10.74 4.70 -1.00
CA LEU A 169 12.17 4.63 -1.33
C LEU A 169 12.53 3.36 -2.07
N ILE A 170 12.11 2.21 -1.52
CA ILE A 170 12.40 0.89 -2.11
C ILE A 170 11.76 0.78 -3.50
N GLU A 171 10.54 1.28 -3.65
CA GLU A 171 9.82 1.28 -4.92
C GLU A 171 10.49 2.19 -5.96
N GLY A 172 10.88 3.41 -5.57
CA GLY A 172 11.60 4.33 -6.44
C GLY A 172 12.93 3.76 -6.91
N ILE A 173 13.71 3.16 -5.99
CA ILE A 173 14.96 2.48 -6.32
C ILE A 173 14.72 1.31 -7.28
N SER A 174 13.65 0.54 -7.05
CA SER A 174 13.25 -0.57 -7.91
C SER A 174 12.89 -0.12 -9.33
N PHE A 175 12.20 1.01 -9.49
CA PHE A 175 11.94 1.60 -10.81
C PHE A 175 13.20 2.10 -11.51
N ILE A 176 14.15 2.68 -10.77
CA ILE A 176 15.45 3.07 -11.32
C ILE A 176 16.20 1.82 -11.82
N PHE A 177 16.23 0.74 -11.04
CA PHE A 177 16.86 -0.54 -11.44
C PHE A 177 16.18 -1.16 -12.66
N MET A 178 14.85 -1.31 -12.64
CA MET A 178 14.09 -1.84 -13.78
C MET A 178 14.35 -1.01 -15.03
N GLY A 179 14.36 0.31 -14.87
CA GLY A 179 14.80 1.20 -15.91
C GLY A 179 16.18 0.79 -16.44
N MET A 180 17.22 0.85 -15.61
CA MET A 180 18.60 0.59 -16.05
C MET A 180 18.76 -0.78 -16.73
N GLN A 181 17.97 -1.77 -16.34
CA GLN A 181 17.93 -3.07 -17.00
C GLN A 181 17.32 -2.98 -18.42
N MET A 182 16.23 -2.22 -18.60
CA MET A 182 15.68 -1.93 -19.94
C MET A 182 16.65 -1.16 -20.82
N LYS A 183 17.51 -0.28 -20.28
CA LYS A 183 18.61 0.33 -21.05
C LYS A 183 19.50 -0.73 -21.67
N LYS A 184 19.92 -1.70 -20.87
CA LYS A 184 20.93 -2.69 -21.26
C LYS A 184 20.40 -3.65 -22.33
N LEU A 185 19.09 -3.74 -22.45
CA LEU A 185 18.37 -4.59 -23.42
C LEU A 185 17.92 -3.82 -24.67
N SER A 186 18.09 -2.49 -24.69
CA SER A 186 17.79 -1.58 -25.81
C SER A 186 19.07 -1.19 -26.54
#